data_AF-A0A7V9S214-F1
#
_entry.id   AF-A0A7V9S214-F1
#
_cell.length_a   1.000
_cell.length_b   1.000
_cell.length_c   1.000
_cell.angle_alpha   90.00
_cell.angle_beta   90.00
_cell.angle_gamma   90.00
#
_symmetry.space_group_name_H-M   'P 1'
#
loop_
_entity.id
_entity.type
_entity.pdbx_description
1 polymer ?
#
loop_
_entity_poly.entity_id
_entity_poly.type
_entity_poly.pdbx_seq_one_letter_code
_entity_poly.pdbx_strand_id
1 'polypeptide(L)'
;MNELLRALPAVEELAARLAELPRGVAVSAARAAIAARRDELRAGATPAPAAGVEALVADARARAEAAERSSLRPVLNATGVIVHTNLGRAPLAAAAVDAVAGVAGGYSNLEYDLESGRRGSRQDHAEGLLRELTGARAA
;
A
#
# COMPACT_ATOMS: atom_id res chain seq x y z
N MET A 1 -26.10 -28.07 -9.39
CA MET A 1 -24.85 -27.48 -9.91
C MET A 1 -25.10 -26.31 -10.87
N ASN A 2 -25.78 -26.52 -12.01
CA ASN A 2 -26.01 -25.47 -13.02
C ASN A 2 -26.91 -24.31 -12.51
N GLU A 3 -27.94 -24.61 -11.71
CA GLU A 3 -28.82 -23.57 -11.12
C GLU A 3 -28.10 -22.66 -10.12
N LEU A 4 -27.20 -23.22 -9.29
CA LEU A 4 -26.42 -22.44 -8.33
C LEU A 4 -25.44 -21.48 -9.02
N LEU A 5 -24.89 -21.88 -10.17
CA LEU A 5 -24.00 -21.02 -10.97
C LEU A 5 -24.78 -19.89 -11.67
N ARG A 6 -26.04 -20.16 -12.07
CA ARG A 6 -26.93 -19.15 -12.65
C ARG A 6 -27.46 -18.14 -11.62
N ALA A 7 -27.45 -18.50 -10.34
CA ALA A 7 -27.87 -17.63 -9.24
C ALA A 7 -26.81 -16.59 -8.84
N LEU A 8 -25.59 -16.64 -9.42
CA LEU A 8 -24.59 -15.60 -9.19
C LEU A 8 -25.02 -14.28 -9.87
N PRO A 9 -24.92 -13.13 -9.18
CA PRO A 9 -25.26 -11.84 -9.76
C PRO A 9 -24.28 -11.46 -10.88
N ALA A 10 -24.70 -10.52 -11.73
CA ALA A 10 -23.79 -9.89 -12.68
C ALA A 10 -22.68 -9.11 -11.94
N VAL A 11 -21.51 -8.97 -12.55
CA VAL A 11 -20.40 -8.20 -11.97
C VAL A 11 -20.83 -6.75 -11.73
N GLU A 12 -21.55 -6.18 -12.69
CA GLU A 12 -22.07 -4.82 -12.65
C GLU A 12 -23.11 -4.63 -11.53
N GLU A 13 -23.98 -5.63 -11.32
CA GLU A 13 -24.96 -5.61 -10.25
C GLU A 13 -24.28 -5.62 -8.87
N LEU A 14 -23.28 -6.50 -8.69
CA LEU A 14 -22.53 -6.57 -7.44
C LEU A 14 -21.68 -5.31 -7.22
N ALA A 15 -21.06 -4.78 -8.27
CA ALA A 15 -20.27 -3.55 -8.21
C ALA A 15 -21.14 -2.31 -7.87
N ALA A 16 -22.38 -2.26 -8.34
CA ALA A 16 -23.32 -1.18 -7.99
C ALA A 16 -23.65 -1.13 -6.49
N ARG A 17 -23.47 -2.24 -5.76
CA ARG A 17 -23.65 -2.32 -4.30
C ARG A 17 -22.42 -1.84 -3.50
N LEU A 18 -21.35 -1.46 -4.19
CA LEU A 18 -20.11 -0.90 -3.65
C LEU A 18 -19.91 0.54 -4.15
N ALA A 19 -21.00 1.30 -4.26
CA ALA A 19 -21.02 2.62 -4.90
C ALA A 19 -20.15 3.68 -4.20
N GLU A 20 -19.78 3.44 -2.94
CA GLU A 20 -18.84 4.27 -2.20
C GLU A 20 -17.38 4.13 -2.65
N LEU A 21 -17.04 3.07 -3.39
CA LEU A 21 -15.70 2.82 -3.89
C LEU A 21 -15.49 3.40 -5.30
N PRO A 22 -14.24 3.75 -5.68
CA PRO A 22 -13.94 4.09 -7.06
C PRO A 22 -14.37 2.95 -8.00
N ARG A 23 -15.02 3.29 -9.12
CA ARG A 23 -15.61 2.31 -10.04
C ARG A 23 -14.66 1.17 -10.43
N GLY A 24 -13.39 1.49 -10.70
CA GLY A 24 -12.38 0.48 -11.06
C GLY A 24 -12.14 -0.54 -9.93
N VAL A 25 -12.11 -0.06 -8.68
CA VAL A 25 -11.95 -0.89 -7.48
C VAL A 25 -13.19 -1.75 -7.26
N ALA A 26 -14.38 -1.16 -7.30
CA ALA A 26 -15.65 -1.86 -7.13
C ALA A 26 -15.82 -3.01 -8.15
N VAL A 27 -15.56 -2.74 -9.44
CA VAL A 27 -15.67 -3.75 -10.50
C VAL A 27 -14.62 -4.85 -10.34
N SER A 28 -13.38 -4.49 -10.02
CA SER A 28 -12.30 -5.47 -9.81
C SER A 28 -12.63 -6.40 -8.63
N ALA A 29 -13.07 -5.83 -7.52
CA ALA A 29 -13.46 -6.56 -6.32
C ALA A 29 -14.66 -7.48 -6.55
N ALA A 30 -15.71 -6.97 -7.20
CA ALA A 30 -16.89 -7.76 -7.57
C ALA A 30 -16.53 -8.94 -8.47
N ARG A 31 -15.68 -8.70 -9.48
CA ARG A 31 -15.19 -9.76 -10.38
C ARG A 31 -14.42 -10.84 -9.61
N ALA A 32 -13.54 -10.44 -8.69
CA ALA A 32 -12.75 -11.37 -7.88
C ALA A 32 -13.63 -12.21 -6.95
N ALA A 33 -14.62 -11.60 -6.28
CA ALA A 33 -15.55 -12.30 -5.40
C ALA A 33 -16.42 -13.32 -6.16
N ILE A 34 -16.99 -12.91 -7.30
CA ILE A 34 -17.79 -13.79 -8.16
C ILE A 34 -16.94 -14.93 -8.72
N ALA A 35 -15.70 -14.67 -9.13
CA ALA A 35 -14.78 -15.69 -9.63
C ALA A 35 -14.47 -16.73 -8.54
N ALA A 36 -14.11 -16.29 -7.34
CA ALA A 36 -13.85 -17.18 -6.21
C ALA A 36 -15.08 -18.03 -5.88
N ARG A 37 -16.26 -17.42 -5.80
CA ARG A 37 -17.50 -18.15 -5.52
C ARG A 37 -17.86 -19.15 -6.62
N ARG A 38 -17.62 -18.79 -7.87
CA ARG A 38 -17.82 -19.70 -9.01
C ARG A 38 -16.91 -20.92 -8.92
N ASP A 39 -15.67 -20.73 -8.51
CA ASP A 39 -14.70 -21.83 -8.38
C ASP A 39 -15.03 -22.74 -7.19
N GLU A 40 -15.48 -22.19 -6.07
CA GLU A 40 -16.01 -22.97 -4.93
C GLU A 40 -17.22 -23.83 -5.34
N LEU A 41 -18.19 -23.25 -6.06
CA LEU A 41 -19.36 -23.99 -6.53
C LEU A 41 -18.96 -25.11 -7.49
N ARG A 42 -18.00 -24.87 -8.39
CA ARG A 42 -17.45 -25.91 -9.29
C ARG A 42 -16.73 -27.02 -8.53
N ALA A 43 -16.07 -26.70 -7.42
CA ALA A 43 -15.43 -27.66 -6.54
C ALA A 43 -16.41 -28.47 -5.66
N GLY A 44 -17.73 -28.22 -5.80
CA GLY A 44 -18.77 -28.97 -5.07
C GLY A 44 -19.13 -28.39 -3.71
N ALA A 45 -18.74 -27.15 -3.40
CA ALA A 45 -19.13 -26.50 -2.16
C ALA A 45 -20.67 -26.37 -2.07
N THR A 46 -21.25 -26.86 -0.99
CA THR A 46 -22.68 -26.65 -0.71
C THR A 46 -22.87 -25.24 -0.17
N PRO A 47 -23.79 -24.42 -0.71
CA PRO A 47 -24.03 -23.08 -0.19
C PRO A 47 -24.47 -23.14 1.29
N ALA A 48 -23.77 -22.41 2.15
CA ALA A 48 -24.28 -22.14 3.49
C ALA A 48 -25.54 -21.26 3.39
N PRO A 49 -26.47 -21.31 4.36
CA PRO A 49 -27.65 -20.43 4.39
C PRO A 49 -27.31 -18.93 4.33
N ALA A 50 -26.11 -18.55 4.79
CA ALA A 50 -25.58 -17.19 4.72
C ALA A 50 -24.90 -16.83 3.39
N ALA A 51 -24.76 -17.76 2.43
CA ALA A 51 -24.01 -17.58 1.18
C ALA A 51 -24.81 -16.86 0.06
N GLY A 52 -25.66 -15.91 0.43
CA GLY A 52 -26.43 -15.09 -0.49
C GLY A 52 -25.65 -13.91 -1.07
N VAL A 53 -26.33 -13.04 -1.84
CA VAL A 53 -25.71 -11.85 -2.46
C VAL A 53 -25.05 -10.94 -1.41
N GLU A 54 -25.58 -10.84 -0.19
CA GLU A 54 -24.94 -10.06 0.88
C GLU A 54 -23.55 -10.57 1.25
N ALA A 55 -23.33 -11.88 1.29
CA ALA A 55 -22.01 -12.45 1.57
C ALA A 55 -21.02 -12.17 0.43
N LEU A 56 -21.50 -12.16 -0.82
CA LEU A 56 -20.69 -11.75 -1.97
C LEU A 56 -20.32 -10.26 -1.91
N VAL A 57 -21.22 -9.40 -1.45
CA VAL A 57 -20.93 -7.98 -1.23
C VAL A 57 -19.88 -7.82 -0.13
N ALA A 58 -20.03 -8.54 0.99
CA ALA A 58 -19.06 -8.50 2.08
C ALA A 58 -17.67 -8.99 1.64
N ASP A 59 -17.58 -10.09 0.89
CA ASP A 59 -16.32 -10.59 0.34
C ASP A 59 -15.69 -9.60 -0.66
N ALA A 60 -16.49 -9.05 -1.58
CA ALA A 60 -16.02 -8.03 -2.51
C ALA A 60 -15.50 -6.78 -1.76
N ARG A 61 -16.23 -6.29 -0.74
CA ARG A 61 -15.78 -5.18 0.12
C ARG A 61 -14.44 -5.50 0.80
N ALA A 62 -14.31 -6.68 1.42
CA ALA A 62 -13.08 -7.09 2.09
C ALA A 62 -11.89 -7.17 1.12
N ARG A 63 -12.13 -7.62 -0.13
CA ARG A 63 -11.12 -7.63 -1.19
C ARG A 63 -10.73 -6.24 -1.65
N ALA A 64 -11.68 -5.33 -1.78
CA ALA A 64 -11.42 -3.94 -2.12
C ALA A 64 -10.56 -3.27 -1.04
N GLU A 65 -10.97 -3.40 0.23
CA GLU A 65 -10.20 -2.92 1.37
C GLU A 65 -8.80 -3.53 1.39
N ALA A 66 -8.66 -4.81 1.04
CA ALA A 66 -7.36 -5.47 0.95
C ALA A 66 -6.46 -4.91 -0.15
N ALA A 67 -7.04 -4.57 -1.30
CA ALA A 67 -6.32 -3.99 -2.42
C ALA A 67 -5.90 -2.53 -2.17
N GLU A 68 -6.69 -1.77 -1.40
CA GLU A 68 -6.37 -0.39 -1.05
C GLU A 68 -5.38 -0.28 0.12
N ARG A 69 -5.21 -1.34 0.92
CA ARG A 69 -4.20 -1.36 1.99
C ARG A 69 -2.80 -1.27 1.40
N SER A 70 -2.03 -0.28 1.87
CA SER A 70 -0.59 -0.19 1.59
C SER A 70 0.11 -1.52 1.91
N SER A 71 0.99 -1.95 1.00
CA SER A 71 1.83 -3.12 1.20
C SER A 71 2.86 -2.88 2.31
N LEU A 72 3.32 -1.65 2.48
CA LEU A 72 4.16 -1.21 3.59
C LEU A 72 3.30 -0.67 4.73
N ARG A 73 3.46 -1.25 5.92
CA ARG A 73 2.69 -0.90 7.11
C ARG A 73 3.60 -0.87 8.35
N PRO A 74 3.28 -0.02 9.35
CA PRO A 74 3.93 -0.09 10.66
C PRO A 74 3.73 -1.46 11.30
N VAL A 75 4.73 -1.92 12.05
CA VAL A 75 4.72 -3.19 12.78
C VAL A 75 5.31 -3.00 14.17
N LEU A 76 4.89 -3.84 15.12
CA LEU A 76 5.48 -3.89 16.46
C LEU A 76 6.65 -4.87 16.45
N ASN A 77 7.86 -4.37 16.72
CA ASN A 77 9.02 -5.24 16.87
C ASN A 77 9.06 -5.85 18.28
N ALA A 78 8.63 -7.11 18.40
CA ALA A 78 8.67 -7.89 19.64
C ALA A 78 9.84 -8.90 19.69
N THR A 79 10.81 -8.80 18.77
CA THR A 79 11.90 -9.78 18.64
C THR A 79 13.09 -9.49 19.55
N GLY A 80 13.22 -8.26 20.07
CA GLY A 80 14.41 -7.78 20.77
C GLY A 80 15.60 -7.44 19.86
N VAL A 81 15.49 -7.66 18.53
CA VAL A 81 16.54 -7.30 17.56
C VAL A 81 16.42 -5.82 17.19
N ILE A 82 17.43 -5.02 17.54
CA ILE A 82 17.45 -3.57 17.30
C ILE A 82 17.59 -3.27 15.80
N VAL A 83 18.66 -3.75 15.15
CA VAL A 83 18.88 -3.56 13.71
C VAL A 83 18.28 -4.74 12.95
N HIS A 84 16.96 -4.75 12.82
CA HIS A 84 16.24 -5.84 12.19
C HIS A 84 16.15 -5.64 10.67
N THR A 85 16.92 -6.41 9.89
CA THR A 85 16.99 -6.28 8.42
C THR A 85 15.63 -6.43 7.74
N ASN A 86 14.82 -7.41 8.14
CA ASN A 86 13.48 -7.62 7.57
C ASN A 86 12.44 -6.55 7.97
N LEU A 87 12.65 -5.81 9.07
CA LEU A 87 11.72 -4.78 9.55
C LEU A 87 12.19 -3.34 9.22
N GLY A 88 13.24 -3.20 8.40
CA GLY A 88 13.69 -1.88 7.93
C GLY A 88 14.89 -1.28 8.66
N ARG A 89 15.63 -2.06 9.46
CA ARG A 89 16.84 -1.62 10.20
C ARG A 89 16.50 -0.55 11.25
N ALA A 90 17.27 0.54 11.32
CA ALA A 90 17.10 1.57 12.32
C ALA A 90 15.91 2.47 11.99
N PRO A 91 14.92 2.63 12.88
CA PRO A 91 13.90 3.65 12.73
C PRO A 91 14.50 5.05 12.84
N LEU A 92 13.91 6.02 12.15
CA LEU A 92 14.33 7.42 12.21
C LEU A 92 13.80 8.09 13.48
N ALA A 93 14.57 9.04 14.02
CA ALA A 93 14.10 9.94 15.07
C ALA A 93 13.03 10.90 14.51
N ALA A 94 12.11 11.39 15.35
CA ALA A 94 11.03 12.28 14.94
C ALA A 94 11.53 13.51 14.15
N ALA A 95 12.59 14.17 14.64
CA ALA A 95 13.20 15.32 13.96
C ALA A 95 13.71 14.99 12.53
N ALA A 96 14.20 13.77 12.30
CA ALA A 96 14.63 13.34 10.97
C ALA A 96 13.43 13.06 10.04
N VAL A 97 12.34 12.48 10.58
CA VAL A 97 11.09 12.30 9.83
C VAL A 97 10.50 13.64 9.42
N ASP A 98 10.45 14.60 10.34
CA ASP A 98 9.91 15.94 10.09
C ASP A 98 10.73 16.69 9.03
N ALA A 99 12.06 16.59 9.09
CA ALA A 99 12.94 17.18 8.08
C ALA A 99 12.71 16.60 6.67
N VAL A 100 12.57 15.27 6.56
CA VAL A 100 12.25 14.61 5.28
C VAL A 100 10.87 15.04 4.78
N ALA A 101 9.86 15.04 5.63
CA ALA A 101 8.51 15.46 5.27
C ALA A 101 8.46 16.91 4.78
N GLY A 102 9.24 17.80 5.43
CA GLY A 102 9.33 19.21 5.06
C GLY A 102 9.87 19.47 3.66
N VAL A 103 10.74 18.60 3.12
CA VAL A 103 11.31 18.76 1.76
C VAL A 103 10.65 17.87 0.72
N ALA A 104 10.05 16.73 1.11
CA ALA A 104 9.49 15.76 0.18
C ALA A 104 8.20 16.21 -0.52
N GLY A 105 7.50 17.20 0.03
CA GLY A 105 6.22 17.70 -0.51
C GLY A 105 6.35 18.59 -1.75
N GLY A 106 7.56 18.97 -2.15
CA GLY A 106 7.77 19.91 -3.26
C GLY A 106 9.17 19.85 -3.87
N TYR A 107 9.52 20.88 -4.65
CA TYR A 107 10.87 21.06 -5.15
C TYR A 107 11.83 21.46 -4.03
N SER A 108 13.08 21.04 -4.15
CA SER A 108 14.15 21.40 -3.23
C SER A 108 15.41 21.79 -4.01
N ASN A 109 16.37 22.39 -3.32
CA ASN A 109 17.69 22.74 -3.83
C ASN A 109 18.63 21.51 -3.93
N LEU A 110 18.08 20.31 -4.15
CA LEU A 110 18.82 19.03 -4.12
C LEU A 110 20.07 19.05 -5.00
N GLU A 111 19.98 19.62 -6.21
CA GLU A 111 21.12 19.81 -7.11
C GLU A 111 21.21 21.28 -7.60
N TYR A 112 20.80 22.24 -6.77
CA TYR A 112 20.78 23.65 -7.14
C TYR A 112 21.42 24.49 -6.04
N ASP A 113 22.46 25.22 -6.40
CA ASP A 113 23.16 26.11 -5.49
C ASP A 113 22.46 27.48 -5.49
N LEU A 114 21.95 27.88 -4.32
CA LEU A 114 21.14 29.09 -4.18
C LEU A 114 21.96 30.38 -4.27
N GLU A 115 23.27 30.32 -3.99
CA GLU A 115 24.15 31.49 -4.01
C GLU A 115 24.59 31.84 -5.44
N SER A 116 25.03 30.84 -6.20
CA SER A 116 25.51 30.96 -7.57
C SER A 116 24.39 30.88 -8.62
N GLY A 117 23.22 30.35 -8.25
CA GLY A 117 22.08 30.13 -9.16
C GLY A 117 22.37 29.07 -10.23
N ARG A 118 23.27 28.12 -9.95
CA ARG A 118 23.71 27.10 -10.90
C ARG A 118 23.42 25.70 -10.36
N ARG A 119 23.56 24.71 -11.25
CA ARG A 119 23.52 23.30 -10.84
C ARG A 119 24.68 23.00 -9.89
N GLY A 120 24.36 22.45 -8.72
CA GLY A 120 25.30 21.97 -7.71
C GLY A 120 25.29 20.45 -7.59
N SER A 121 26.09 19.90 -6.68
CA SER A 121 26.10 18.47 -6.36
C SER A 121 25.23 18.18 -5.14
N ARG A 122 24.41 17.12 -5.21
CA ARG A 122 23.60 16.70 -4.05
C ARG A 122 24.42 16.21 -2.86
N GLN A 123 25.70 15.87 -3.06
CA GLN A 123 26.58 15.43 -1.98
C GLN A 123 27.02 16.59 -1.09
N ASP A 124 26.97 17.82 -1.61
CA ASP A 124 27.45 19.03 -0.92
C ASP A 124 26.67 19.24 0.40
N HIS A 125 25.39 18.85 0.42
CA HIS A 125 24.52 18.92 1.61
C HIS A 125 24.95 18.01 2.77
N ALA A 126 25.69 16.92 2.49
CA ALA A 126 26.12 15.95 3.49
C ALA A 126 27.65 15.99 3.73
N GLU A 127 28.44 16.41 2.75
CA GLU A 127 29.90 16.38 2.81
C GLU A 127 30.44 17.14 4.03
N GLY A 128 29.93 18.36 4.26
CA GLY A 128 30.36 19.18 5.40
C GLY A 128 30.18 18.48 6.74
N LEU A 129 29.01 17.88 6.96
CA LEU A 129 28.69 17.12 8.18
C LEU A 129 29.57 15.88 8.32
N LEU A 130 29.79 15.15 7.23
CA LEU A 130 30.65 13.96 7.25
C LEU A 130 32.10 14.32 7.56
N ARG A 131 32.63 15.40 6.99
CA ARG A 131 33.99 15.88 7.26
C ARG A 131 34.14 16.37 8.70
N GLU A 132 33.14 17.05 9.24
CA GLU A 132 33.12 17.45 10.64
C GLU A 132 33.13 16.24 11.58
N LEU A 133 32.28 15.24 11.32
CA LEU A 133 32.17 14.04 12.16
C LEU A 133 33.40 13.13 12.08
N THR A 134 34.06 13.05 10.92
CA THR A 134 35.14 12.09 10.68
C THR A 134 36.54 12.70 10.70
N GLY A 135 36.67 14.02 10.55
CA GLY A 135 37.95 14.70 10.31
C GLY A 135 38.57 14.44 8.93
N ALA A 136 37.84 13.78 8.02
CA ALA A 136 38.32 13.47 6.69
C ALA A 136 38.44 14.73 5.80
N ARG A 137 39.33 14.65 4.81
CA ARG A 137 39.54 15.75 3.85
C ARG A 137 38.50 15.83 2.74
N ALA A 138 37.74 14.76 2.52
CA ALA A 138 36.66 14.63 1.55
C ALA A 138 35.73 13.47 1.96
N ALA A 139 34.49 13.47 1.48
CA ALA A 139 33.50 12.41 1.71
C ALA A 139 32.80 12.03 0.40
#